data_AF-A0A2H3E229-F1
#
_entry.id   AF-A0A2H3E229-F1
#
_cell.length_a   1.000
_cell.length_b   1.000
_cell.length_c   1.000
_cell.angle_alpha   90.00
_cell.angle_beta   90.00
_cell.angle_gamma   90.00
#
_symmetry.space_group_name_H-M   'P 1'
#
loop_
_entity.id
_entity.type
_entity.pdbx_description
1 polymer ?
#
loop_
_entity_poly.entity_id
_entity_poly.type
_entity_poly.pdbx_seq_one_letter_code
_entity_poly.pdbx_strand_id
1 'polypeptide(L)'
;PNVIWSDTVMTASYTHKRIPTSTLPDGKTPYEAMHNEIPNLSHLHRWGCQCFVAIPPKLCTKAGPRCFEAIFIGYVEGRIGWCVQDLQGKYHFS
;
A
#
# COMPACT_ATOMS: atom_id res chain seq x y z
N PRO A 1 -15.18 15.79 3.66
CA PRO A 1 -14.78 14.40 4.01
C PRO A 1 -14.97 13.49 2.78
N ASN A 2 -14.14 13.68 1.76
CA ASN A 2 -14.46 13.23 0.41
C ASN A 2 -13.47 12.14 -0.04
N VAL A 3 -13.98 10.90 -0.02
CA VAL A 3 -13.64 9.78 -0.90
C VAL A 3 -12.25 9.14 -0.72
N ILE A 4 -12.06 8.37 0.35
CA ILE A 4 -11.02 7.30 0.44
C ILE A 4 -11.61 5.90 0.17
N TRP A 5 -12.93 5.80 -0.01
CA TRP A 5 -13.65 4.53 -0.15
C TRP A 5 -13.18 3.70 -1.35
N SER A 6 -12.87 4.35 -2.48
CA SER A 6 -12.28 3.71 -3.64
C SER A 6 -11.00 2.97 -3.28
N ASP A 7 -10.09 3.66 -2.58
CA ASP A 7 -8.79 3.15 -2.19
C ASP A 7 -8.90 2.07 -1.11
N THR A 8 -9.88 2.19 -0.21
CA THR A 8 -10.23 1.14 0.75
C THR A 8 -10.65 -0.14 0.04
N VAL A 9 -11.57 -0.05 -0.95
CA VAL A 9 -12.04 -1.22 -1.71
C VAL A 9 -10.91 -1.84 -2.52
N MET A 10 -10.06 -1.03 -3.14
CA MET A 10 -8.88 -1.51 -3.86
C MET A 10 -7.90 -2.24 -2.95
N THR A 11 -7.60 -1.66 -1.78
CA THR A 11 -6.69 -2.27 -0.80
C THR A 11 -7.24 -3.57 -0.22
N ALA A 12 -8.54 -3.61 0.07
CA ALA A 12 -9.22 -4.82 0.51
C ALA A 12 -9.14 -5.91 -0.56
N SER A 13 -9.44 -5.56 -1.82
CA SER A 13 -9.36 -6.50 -2.95
C SER A 13 -7.93 -6.99 -3.19
N TYR A 14 -6.94 -6.11 -3.09
CA TYR A 14 -5.52 -6.44 -3.22
C TYR A 14 -5.05 -7.44 -2.17
N THR A 15 -5.49 -7.23 -0.93
CA THR A 15 -5.18 -8.09 0.22
C THR A 15 -5.90 -9.43 0.08
N HIS A 16 -7.18 -9.42 -0.27
CA HIS A 16 -7.99 -10.62 -0.45
C HIS A 16 -7.41 -11.56 -1.52
N LYS A 17 -6.94 -11.02 -2.65
CA LYS A 17 -6.27 -11.82 -3.70
C LYS A 17 -5.00 -12.55 -3.22
N ARG A 18 -4.41 -12.14 -2.09
CA ARG A 18 -3.16 -12.68 -1.51
C ARG A 18 -3.39 -13.51 -0.25
N ILE A 19 -4.64 -13.67 0.17
CA ILE A 19 -5.01 -14.54 1.28
C ILE A 19 -5.38 -15.92 0.71
N PRO A 20 -4.93 -17.02 1.35
CA PRO A 20 -5.31 -18.37 0.95
C PRO A 20 -6.83 -18.53 1.04
N THR A 21 -7.44 -19.12 0.01
CA THR A 21 -8.90 -19.26 -0.08
C THR A 21 -9.25 -20.75 -0.15
N SER A 22 -10.24 -21.19 0.63
CA SER A 22 -10.68 -22.59 0.68
C SER A 22 -11.27 -23.12 -0.62
N THR A 23 -11.68 -22.22 -1.52
CA THR A 23 -12.15 -22.54 -2.88
C THR A 23 -11.04 -23.07 -3.78
N LEU A 24 -9.77 -22.75 -3.50
CA LEU A 24 -8.63 -23.22 -4.27
C LEU A 24 -7.99 -24.44 -3.58
N PRO A 25 -7.56 -25.46 -4.34
CA PRO A 25 -6.88 -26.62 -3.79
C PRO A 25 -5.55 -26.22 -3.13
N ASP A 26 -5.13 -27.01 -2.15
CA ASP A 26 -3.87 -26.87 -1.42
C ASP A 26 -3.68 -25.52 -0.70
N GLY A 27 -4.76 -24.79 -0.44
CA GLY A 27 -4.70 -23.49 0.25
C GLY A 27 -4.03 -22.40 -0.60
N LYS A 28 -4.05 -22.53 -1.93
CA LYS A 28 -3.48 -21.52 -2.84
C LYS A 28 -4.21 -20.18 -2.74
N THR A 29 -3.47 -19.11 -2.97
CA THR A 29 -4.02 -17.75 -3.10
C THR A 29 -4.55 -17.53 -4.52
N PRO A 30 -5.57 -16.68 -4.72
CA PRO A 30 -5.99 -16.27 -6.06
C PRO A 30 -4.86 -15.67 -6.90
N TYR A 31 -3.92 -14.96 -6.26
CA TYR A 31 -2.72 -14.44 -6.91
C TYR A 31 -1.83 -15.55 -7.47
N GLU A 32 -1.55 -16.59 -6.69
CA GLU A 32 -0.80 -17.76 -7.15
C GLU A 32 -1.49 -18.47 -8.31
N ALA A 33 -2.81 -18.62 -8.26
CA ALA A 33 -3.56 -19.26 -9.33
C ALA A 33 -3.52 -18.44 -10.64
N MET A 34 -3.47 -17.11 -10.56
CA MET A 34 -3.46 -16.22 -11.72
C MET A 34 -2.07 -15.99 -12.31
N HIS A 35 -1.04 -15.90 -11.45
CA HIS A 35 0.33 -15.55 -11.86
C HIS A 35 1.31 -16.71 -11.79
N ASN A 36 0.91 -17.87 -11.26
CA ASN A 36 1.77 -19.03 -10.98
C ASN A 36 3.01 -18.68 -10.13
N GLU A 37 2.91 -17.64 -9.30
CA GLU A 37 3.98 -17.11 -8.46
C GLU A 37 3.46 -16.91 -7.02
N ILE A 38 4.27 -17.26 -6.04
CA ILE A 38 3.96 -17.03 -4.62
C ILE A 38 4.04 -15.51 -4.36
N PRO A 39 2.97 -14.85 -3.88
CA PRO A 39 3.00 -13.43 -3.63
C PRO A 39 4.00 -13.12 -2.51
N ASN A 40 4.89 -12.17 -2.76
CA ASN A 40 5.63 -11.55 -1.68
C ASN A 40 4.64 -10.80 -0.77
N LEU A 41 4.69 -11.00 0.54
CA LEU A 41 3.83 -10.31 1.52
C LEU A 41 4.62 -9.31 2.38
N SER A 42 5.92 -9.16 2.17
CA SER A 42 6.77 -8.25 2.95
C SER A 42 6.42 -6.78 2.75
N HIS A 43 5.77 -6.41 1.63
CA HIS A 43 5.31 -5.05 1.37
C HIS A 43 3.92 -4.74 1.95
N LEU A 44 3.28 -5.70 2.62
CA LEU A 44 1.91 -5.52 3.12
C LEU A 44 1.90 -4.68 4.40
N HIS A 45 1.12 -3.61 4.37
CA HIS A 45 0.85 -2.75 5.52
C HIS A 45 -0.65 -2.69 5.82
N ARG A 46 -0.96 -2.42 7.09
CA ARG A 46 -2.35 -2.27 7.56
C ARG A 46 -2.92 -0.97 7.01
N TRP A 47 -4.03 -1.05 6.29
CA TRP A 47 -4.77 0.12 5.82
C TRP A 47 -5.04 1.10 6.98
N GLY A 48 -4.81 2.40 6.74
CA GLY A 48 -5.03 3.45 7.72
C GLY A 48 -3.96 3.56 8.80
N CYS A 49 -2.85 2.82 8.72
CA CYS A 49 -1.78 2.98 9.71
C CYS A 49 -1.04 4.31 9.54
N GLN A 50 -0.65 4.92 10.65
CA GLN A 50 0.29 6.04 10.66
C GLN A 50 1.65 5.55 10.16
N CYS A 51 2.27 6.31 9.27
CA CYS A 51 3.54 5.99 8.64
C CYS A 51 4.37 7.26 8.42
N PHE A 52 5.67 7.10 8.22
CA PHE A 52 6.60 8.20 7.95
C PHE A 52 7.24 7.97 6.58
N VAL A 53 6.93 8.84 5.62
CA VAL A 53 7.47 8.73 4.27
C VAL A 53 8.74 9.55 4.14
N ALA A 54 9.80 8.92 3.64
CA ALA A 54 11.09 9.56 3.45
C ALA A 54 11.00 10.62 2.34
N ILE A 55 11.53 11.81 2.62
CA ILE A 55 11.63 12.89 1.64
C ILE A 55 12.86 12.60 0.78
N PRO A 56 12.74 12.65 -0.56
CA PRO A 56 13.89 12.50 -1.45
C PRO A 56 15.04 13.42 -1.05
N PRO A 57 16.30 12.96 -1.05
CA PRO A 57 17.45 13.77 -0.62
C PRO A 57 17.57 15.10 -1.37
N LYS A 58 17.12 15.15 -2.62
CA LYS A 58 17.10 16.35 -3.48
C LYS A 58 16.18 17.46 -2.96
N LEU A 59 15.16 17.10 -2.18
CA LEU A 59 14.20 18.03 -1.59
C LEU A 59 14.53 18.34 -0.11
N CYS A 60 15.50 17.63 0.47
CA CYS A 60 15.94 17.85 1.84
C CYS A 60 16.92 19.02 1.91
N THR A 61 16.69 19.94 2.85
CA THR A 61 17.69 20.96 3.23
C THR A 61 18.60 20.42 4.34
N LYS A 62 19.79 21.01 4.53
CA LYS A 62 20.82 20.53 5.49
C LYS A 62 20.31 20.37 6.93
N ALA A 63 19.31 21.16 7.33
CA ALA A 63 18.68 21.10 8.65
C ALA A 63 17.16 20.87 8.58
N GLY A 64 16.67 20.39 7.43
CA GLY A 64 15.24 20.17 7.18
C GLY A 64 14.75 18.79 7.63
N PRO A 65 13.42 18.59 7.64
CA PRO A 65 12.83 17.28 7.89
C PRO A 65 13.27 16.28 6.81
N ARG A 66 13.50 15.03 7.24
CA ARG A 66 13.93 13.91 6.38
C ARG A 66 12.78 12.99 6.01
N CYS A 67 11.67 13.09 6.74
CA CYS A 67 10.44 12.38 6.48
C CYS A 67 9.25 13.27 6.84
N PHE A 68 8.07 12.90 6.36
CA PHE A 68 6.80 13.50 6.78
C PHE A 68 5.84 12.42 7.25
N GLU A 69 4.95 12.80 8.17
CA GLU A 69 3.92 11.93 8.70
C GLU A 69 2.76 11.80 7.69
N ALA A 70 2.29 10.57 7.51
CA ALA A 70 1.21 10.23 6.58
C ALA A 70 0.41 9.03 7.08
N ILE A 71 -0.75 8.81 6.46
CA ILE A 71 -1.62 7.66 6.66
C ILE A 71 -1.50 6.76 5.43
N PHE A 72 -1.30 5.46 5.65
CA PHE A 72 -1.26 4.49 4.56
C PHE A 72 -2.65 4.29 3.95
N ILE A 73 -2.79 4.53 2.64
CA ILE A 73 -4.07 4.46 1.94
C ILE A 73 -4.20 3.19 1.10
N GLY A 74 -3.11 2.69 0.50
CA GLY A 74 -3.21 1.48 -0.30
C GLY A 74 -2.07 1.24 -1.28
N TYR A 75 -2.35 0.33 -2.20
CA TYR A 75 -1.41 -0.14 -3.23
C TYR A 75 -1.85 0.36 -4.60
N VAL A 76 -0.87 0.67 -5.46
CA VAL A 76 -1.11 1.11 -6.84
C VAL A 76 -0.74 -0.03 -7.77
N GLU A 77 -1.65 -0.40 -8.67
CA GLU A 77 -1.33 -1.43 -9.68
C GLU A 77 -0.23 -0.93 -10.65
N GLY A 78 0.72 -1.82 -10.96
CA GLY A 78 1.80 -1.53 -11.91
C GLY A 78 2.96 -0.68 -11.37
N ARG A 79 2.99 -0.36 -10.07
CA ARG A 79 4.12 0.32 -9.43
C ARG A 79 4.55 -0.37 -8.14
N ILE A 80 5.87 -0.42 -7.93
CA ILE A 80 6.47 -0.80 -6.66
C ILE A 80 6.47 0.46 -5.79
N GLY A 81 5.46 0.60 -4.94
CA GLY A 81 5.30 1.76 -4.07
C GLY A 81 3.96 1.76 -3.33
N TRP A 82 3.83 2.68 -2.39
CA TRP A 82 2.62 2.81 -1.55
C TRP A 82 1.95 4.15 -1.80
N CYS A 83 0.62 4.16 -1.78
CA CYS A 83 -0.15 5.39 -1.75
C CYS A 83 -0.38 5.79 -0.29
N VAL A 84 0.00 7.02 0.05
CA VAL A 84 -0.19 7.59 1.38
C VAL A 84 -0.90 8.93 1.30
N GLN A 85 -1.54 9.33 2.38
CA GLN A 85 -2.16 10.64 2.52
C GLN A 85 -1.46 11.41 3.63
N ASP A 86 -0.99 12.62 3.36
CA ASP A 86 -0.44 13.48 4.42
C ASP A 86 -1.54 13.98 5.37
N LEU A 87 -1.14 14.59 6.48
CA LEU A 87 -2.07 15.17 7.45
C LEU A 87 -2.90 16.34 6.88
N GLN A 88 -2.51 16.91 5.75
CA GLN A 88 -3.26 17.97 5.04
C GLN A 88 -4.28 17.39 4.06
N GLY A 89 -4.34 16.06 3.93
CA GLY A 89 -5.26 15.34 3.06
C GLY A 89 -4.77 15.15 1.63
N LYS A 90 -3.52 15.51 1.30
CA LYS A 90 -2.93 15.34 -0.03
C LYS A 90 -2.31 13.95 -0.19
N TYR A 91 -2.51 13.38 -1.37
CA TYR A 91 -1.96 12.08 -1.75
C TYR A 91 -0.51 12.18 -2.19
N HIS A 92 0.31 11.25 -1.71
CA HIS A 92 1.70 11.06 -2.09
C HIS A 92 1.95 9.60 -2.46
N PHE A 93 2.89 9.39 -3.37
CA PHE A 93 3.40 8.07 -3.71
C PHE A 93 4.77 7.92 -3.06
N SER A 94 4.89 6.94 -2.20
CA SER A 94 6.17 6.50 -1.63
C SER A 94 6.86 5.49 -2.52
#